data_AF-T0VJS6-F1
#
_entry.id   AF-T0VJS6-F1
#
_cell.length_a   1.000
_cell.length_b   1.000
_cell.length_c   1.000
_cell.angle_alpha   90.00
_cell.angle_beta   90.00
_cell.angle_gamma   90.00
#
_symmetry.space_group_name_H-M   'P 1'
#
loop_
_entity.id
_entity.type
_entity.pdbx_description
1 polymer ?
#
loop_
_entity_poly.entity_id
_entity_poly.type
_entity_poly.pdbx_seq_one_letter_code
_entity_poly.pdbx_strand_id
1 'polypeptide(L)' 'MELFRAGNETQLDTIYKWIDNSDVYMLILGGRYGSVEEKSQKSYTRLEYEYAISKGIPIFSVVLTDDFLKEKKIYTWCR' A
#
# COMPACT_ATOMS: atom_id res chain seq x y z
N MET A 1 0.38 6.56 -6.17
CA MET A 1 0.59 5.73 -7.38
C MET A 1 0.36 6.55 -8.65
N GLU A 2 1.02 7.73 -8.78
CA GLU A 2 0.84 8.61 -9.94
C GLU A 2 2.09 8.71 -10.84
N LEU A 3 3.21 8.11 -10.43
CA LEU A 3 4.47 8.10 -11.20
C LEU A 3 4.61 6.92 -12.19
N PHE A 4 3.56 6.11 -12.36
CA PHE A 4 3.63 4.80 -13.03
C PHE A 4 2.82 4.75 -14.33
N ARG A 5 3.06 5.64 -15.29
CA ARG A 5 2.50 5.48 -16.64
C ARG A 5 3.55 5.01 -17.65
N ALA A 6 3.21 3.88 -18.28
CA ALA A 6 3.58 3.44 -19.62
C ALA A 6 5.03 2.99 -19.86
N GLY A 7 5.44 1.93 -19.17
CA GLY A 7 6.41 0.97 -19.70
C GLY A 7 5.74 -0.41 -19.67
N ASN A 8 6.02 -1.28 -20.64
CA ASN A 8 5.41 -2.61 -20.81
C ASN A 8 5.59 -3.57 -19.60
N GLU A 9 6.30 -3.17 -18.55
CA GLU A 9 6.41 -3.89 -17.29
C GLU A 9 5.12 -3.74 -16.47
N THR A 10 4.62 -4.86 -15.93
CA THR A 10 3.46 -4.84 -15.04
C THR A 10 3.81 -3.97 -13.82
N GLN A 11 2.94 -3.03 -13.45
CA GLN A 11 3.14 -2.16 -12.27
C GLN A 11 3.59 -2.93 -11.01
N LEU A 12 3.10 -4.16 -10.85
CA LEU A 12 3.46 -5.08 -9.78
C LEU A 12 4.90 -5.54 -9.81
N ASP A 13 5.46 -5.81 -10.98
CA ASP A 13 6.84 -6.30 -11.11
C ASP A 13 7.82 -5.23 -10.60
N THR A 14 7.58 -3.97 -10.97
CA THR A 14 8.30 -2.83 -10.43
C THR A 14 8.17 -2.80 -8.90
N ILE A 15 6.95 -2.86 -8.37
CA ILE A 15 6.71 -2.83 -6.92
C ILE A 15 7.46 -3.96 -6.20
N TYR A 16 7.45 -5.18 -6.74
CA TYR A 16 8.18 -6.31 -6.17
C TYR A 16 9.70 -6.10 -6.20
N LYS A 17 10.25 -5.52 -7.27
CA LYS A 17 11.67 -5.13 -7.32
C LYS A 17 12.00 -4.12 -6.21
N TRP A 18 11.16 -3.13 -5.95
CA TRP A 18 11.38 -2.17 -4.86
C TRP A 18 11.36 -2.84 -3.49
N ILE A 19 10.42 -3.77 -3.26
CA ILE A 19 10.35 -4.53 -2.01
C ILE A 19 11.61 -5.39 -1.83
N ASP A 20 12.08 -6.06 -2.88
CA ASP A 20 13.30 -6.88 -2.84
C ASP A 20 14.56 -6.05 -2.51
N ASN A 21 14.63 -4.80 -2.99
CA ASN A 21 15.73 -3.88 -2.68
C ASN A 21 15.57 -3.18 -1.32
N SER A 22 14.54 -3.47 -0.55
CA SER A 22 14.26 -2.81 0.73
C SER A 22 14.57 -3.72 1.92
N ASP A 23 15.27 -3.19 2.92
CA ASP A 23 15.58 -3.93 4.16
C ASP A 23 14.37 -4.10 5.09
N VAL A 24 13.39 -3.18 5.00
CA VAL A 24 12.22 -3.12 5.88
C VAL A 24 10.98 -2.74 5.09
N TYR A 25 9.85 -3.40 5.37
CA TYR A 25 8.56 -3.07 4.79
C TYR A 25 7.66 -2.36 5.82
N MET A 26 7.22 -1.14 5.51
CA MET A 26 6.33 -0.36 6.39
C MET A 26 4.95 -0.18 5.75
N LEU A 27 3.93 -0.70 6.42
CA LEU A 27 2.52 -0.57 6.04
C LEU A 27 1.83 0.54 6.83
N ILE A 28 1.26 1.54 6.15
CA ILE A 28 0.49 2.61 6.79
C ILE A 28 -0.98 2.48 6.40
N LEU A 29 -1.86 2.22 7.38
CA LEU A 29 -3.30 2.06 7.17
C LEU A 29 -4.07 3.30 7.66
N GLY A 30 -4.45 4.17 6.72
CA GLY A 30 -5.19 5.41 6.97
C GLY A 30 -6.68 5.37 6.66
N GLY A 31 -7.32 4.21 6.79
CA GLY A 31 -8.78 4.05 6.60
C GLY A 31 -9.25 3.68 5.19
N ARG A 32 -8.34 3.48 4.23
CA ARG A 32 -8.64 2.92 2.90
C ARG A 32 -7.62 1.83 2.55
N TYR A 33 -8.10 0.72 1.97
CA TYR A 33 -7.30 -0.46 1.66
C TYR A 33 -6.88 -0.52 0.18
N GLY A 34 -6.35 0.61 -0.31
CA GLY A 34 -5.82 0.76 -1.67
C GLY A 34 -6.84 0.50 -2.80
N SER A 35 -6.33 0.46 -4.04
CA SER A 35 -7.09 0.01 -5.21
C SER A 35 -6.97 -1.50 -5.38
N VAL A 36 -7.99 -2.12 -5.98
CA VAL A 36 -8.00 -3.54 -6.31
C VAL A 36 -7.37 -3.76 -7.69
N GLU A 37 -6.55 -4.79 -7.79
CA GLU A 37 -5.98 -5.25 -9.06
C GLU A 37 -6.99 -6.15 -9.79
N GLU A 38 -7.21 -5.88 -11.08
CA GLU A 38 -8.29 -6.51 -11.85
C GLU A 38 -8.09 -8.03 -12.07
N LYS A 39 -6.84 -8.53 -12.14
CA LYS A 39 -6.55 -9.93 -12.45
C LYS A 39 -6.60 -10.83 -11.22
N SER A 40 -6.01 -10.37 -10.11
CA SER A 40 -5.96 -11.12 -8.85
C SER A 40 -7.18 -10.90 -7.96
N GLN A 41 -8.00 -9.88 -8.23
CA GLN A 41 -9.12 -9.44 -7.37
C GLN A 41 -8.68 -9.08 -5.93
N LYS A 42 -7.38 -8.85 -5.73
CA LYS A 42 -6.76 -8.47 -4.47
C LYS A 42 -6.33 -7.00 -4.54
N SER A 43 -6.36 -6.32 -3.41
CA SER A 43 -5.76 -4.98 -3.32
C SER A 43 -4.26 -5.06 -3.55
N TYR A 44 -3.69 -4.06 -4.23
CA TYR A 44 -2.23 -3.94 -4.38
C TYR A 44 -1.52 -4.03 -3.02
N THR A 45 -2.04 -3.33 -2.01
CA THR A 45 -1.53 -3.38 -0.62
C THR A 45 -1.49 -4.79 -0.03
N ARG A 46 -2.45 -5.65 -0.41
CA ARG A 46 -2.47 -7.04 0.03
C ARG A 46 -1.40 -7.87 -0.66
N LEU A 47 -1.23 -7.69 -1.96
CA LEU A 47 -0.21 -8.37 -2.77
C LEU A 47 1.21 -8.00 -2.29
N GLU A 48 1.45 -6.71 -2.05
CA GLU A 48 2.69 -6.18 -1.49
C GLU A 48 3.02 -6.80 -0.12
N TYR A 49 2.02 -6.86 0.76
CA TYR A 49 2.15 -7.44 2.09
C TYR A 49 2.43 -8.95 2.06
N GLU A 50 1.70 -9.70 1.24
CA GLU A 50 1.92 -11.15 1.07
C GLU A 50 3.32 -11.43 0.48
N TYR A 51 3.76 -10.60 -0.46
CA TYR A 51 5.10 -10.71 -1.06
C TYR A 51 6.22 -10.44 -0.05
N ALA A 52 6.10 -9.36 0.75
CA ALA A 52 7.07 -9.03 1.79
C ALA A 52 7.19 -10.16 2.84
N ILE A 53 6.07 -10.77 3.23
CA ILE A 53 6.07 -11.95 4.12
C ILE A 53 6.82 -13.11 3.48
N SER A 54 6.52 -13.41 2.22
CA SER A 54 7.17 -14.53 1.51
C SER A 54 8.68 -14.33 1.35
N LYS A 55 9.16 -13.09 1.35
CA LYS A 55 10.58 -12.74 1.28
C LYS A 55 11.27 -12.71 2.65
N GLY A 56 10.51 -12.79 3.75
CA GLY A 56 11.05 -12.72 5.10
C GLY A 56 11.57 -11.33 5.51
N ILE A 57 11.10 -10.28 4.83
CA ILE A 57 11.46 -8.89 5.16
C ILE A 57 10.78 -8.53 6.48
N PRO A 58 11.46 -7.86 7.43
CA PRO A 58 10.82 -7.37 8.65
C PRO A 58 9.73 -6.35 8.32
N ILE A 59 8.54 -6.55 8.90
CA ILE A 59 7.34 -5.76 8.60
C ILE A 59 6.92 -4.95 9.83
N PHE A 60 6.65 -3.67 9.62
CA PHE A 60 6.02 -2.79 10.60
C PHE A 60 4.72 -2.25 10.05
N SER A 61 3.65 -2.26 10.85
CA SER A 61 2.37 -1.68 10.48
C SER A 61 1.98 -0.55 11.42
N VAL A 62 1.61 0.59 10.84
CA VAL A 62 1.06 1.74 11.53
C VAL A 62 -0.41 1.84 11.15
N VAL A 63 -1.28 1.55 12.10
CA VAL A 63 -2.73 1.60 11.91
C VAL A 63 -3.27 2.84 12.59
N LEU A 64 -3.87 3.74 11.82
CA LEU A 64 -4.51 4.92 12.38
C LEU A 64 -5.82 4.52 13.06
N THR A 65 -6.03 5.06 14.26
CA THR A 65 -7.25 4.81 15.03
C THR A 65 -8.46 5.47 14.39
N ASP A 66 -9.62 4.85 14.60
CA ASP A 66 -10.90 5.30 14.03
C ASP A 66 -11.26 6.73 14.45
N ASP A 67 -10.88 7.10 15.68
CA ASP A 67 -11.02 8.44 16.25
C ASP A 67 -10.27 9.50 15.43
N PHE A 68 -9.00 9.24 15.12
CA PHE A 68 -8.17 10.11 14.28
C PHE A 68 -8.70 10.23 12.84
N LEU A 69 -9.26 9.15 12.30
CA LEU A 69 -9.87 9.15 10.96
C LEU A 69 -11.15 10.00 10.91
N LYS A 70 -11.95 10.00 11.98
CA LYS A 70 -13.15 10.83 12.12
C LYS A 70 -12.80 12.31 12.25
N GLU A 71 -11.81 12.62 13.07
CA GLU A 71 -11.35 13.99 13.28
C GLU A 71 -10.85 14.63 11.97
N LYS A 72 -10.08 13.89 11.15
CA LYS A 72 -9.63 14.36 9.83
C LYS A 72 -10.78 14.66 8.87
N LYS A 73 -11.88 13.90 8.89
CA LYS A 73 -13.06 14.19 8.05
C LYS A 73 -13.72 15.53 8.42
N ILE A 74 -13.71 15.89 9.70
CA ILE A 74 -14.34 17.11 10.21
C ILE A 74 -13.56 18.35 9.74
N TYR A 75 -12.22 18.31 9.74
CA TYR A 75 -11.39 19.45 9.34
C TYR A 75 -11.20 19.63 7.82
N THR A 76 -11.62 18.68 6.98
CA THR A 76 -11.37 18.74 5.52
C THR A 76 -12.59 19.21 4.71
N TRP A 77 -13.73 19.50 5.35
CA TRP A 77 -14.98 19.91 4.66
C TRP A 77 -15.27 21.42 4.70
N CYS A 78 -14.34 22.25 5.18
CA CYS A 78 -14.48 23.70 5.14
C CYS A 78 -13.14 24.37 4.76
N ARG A 79 -12.82 24.33 3.47
CA ARG A 79 -12.01 25.36 2.80
C ARG A 79 -12.31 25.39 1.32
#